data_AF-A0A2E6KK40-F1
#
_entry.id   AF-A0A2E6KK40-F1
#
_cell.length_a   1.000
_cell.length_b   1.000
_cell.length_c   1.000
_cell.angle_alpha   90.00
_cell.angle_beta   90.00
_cell.angle_gamma   90.00
#
_symmetry.space_group_name_H-M   'P 1'
#
loop_
_entity.id
_entity.type
_entity.pdbx_description
1 polymer ?
#
loop_
_entity_poly.entity_id
_entity_poly.type
_entity_poly.pdbx_seq_one_letter_code
_entity_poly.pdbx_strand_id
1 'polypeptide(L)'
;MFQSIISAIGIPVLLSYLEKSVSDTKTQSSLEVASKISEARKALETSDISNNDILNNLNSIEEIRLIEAGLQEKMIDEIHKSYRAELASQDKFISRMRPTFGYVLALSWALQMGVIVYILLTEPARASEVIASFGSLTTMWSVALSVLGVYVYKRSQEKQTLNNNIDSILSKVTKKLFS
;
A
#
# COMPACT_ATOMS: atom_id res chain seq x y z
N MET A 1 -12.12 -0.90 -27.07
CA MET A 1 -12.12 -1.58 -28.40
C MET A 1 -12.33 -3.10 -28.28
N PHE A 2 -11.56 -3.82 -27.47
CA PHE A 2 -11.75 -5.29 -27.28
C PHE A 2 -13.16 -5.68 -26.79
N GLN A 3 -13.77 -4.90 -25.91
CA GLN A 3 -15.10 -5.18 -25.36
C GLN A 3 -16.22 -5.05 -26.41
N SER A 4 -16.09 -4.11 -27.35
CA SER A 4 -17.01 -3.96 -28.49
C SER A 4 -16.82 -5.05 -29.54
N ILE A 5 -15.60 -5.58 -29.68
CA ILE A 5 -15.30 -6.73 -30.54
C ILE A 5 -15.85 -8.01 -29.91
N ILE A 6 -15.73 -8.18 -28.58
CA ILE A 6 -16.31 -9.31 -27.85
C ILE A 6 -17.83 -9.26 -27.86
N SER A 7 -18.46 -8.08 -27.77
CA SER A 7 -19.92 -7.96 -27.87
C SER A 7 -20.43 -8.17 -29.30
N ALA A 8 -19.71 -7.65 -30.31
CA ALA A 8 -20.11 -7.78 -31.72
C ALA A 8 -19.83 -9.16 -32.31
N ILE A 9 -18.78 -9.86 -31.86
CA ILE A 9 -18.35 -11.16 -32.38
C ILE A 9 -18.71 -12.30 -31.42
N GLY A 10 -18.58 -12.08 -30.11
CA GLY A 10 -18.76 -13.14 -29.10
C GLY A 10 -20.21 -13.54 -28.88
N ILE A 11 -21.15 -12.59 -28.90
CA ILE A 11 -22.58 -12.88 -28.74
C ILE A 11 -23.11 -13.75 -29.90
N PRO A 12 -22.89 -13.42 -31.19
CA PRO A 12 -23.38 -14.27 -32.28
C PRO A 12 -22.67 -15.63 -32.37
N VAL A 13 -21.40 -15.73 -32.01
CA VAL A 13 -20.68 -17.01 -31.96
C VAL A 13 -21.25 -17.91 -30.85
N LEU A 14 -21.46 -17.39 -29.64
CA LEU A 14 -22.09 -18.13 -28.55
C LEU A 14 -23.52 -18.56 -28.88
N LEU A 15 -24.26 -17.71 -29.61
CA LEU A 15 -25.60 -18.03 -30.10
C LEU A 15 -25.59 -19.20 -31.08
N SER A 16 -24.63 -19.25 -32.01
CA SER A 16 -24.52 -20.37 -32.98
C SER A 16 -24.12 -21.70 -32.33
N TYR A 17 -23.27 -21.67 -31.30
CA TYR A 17 -22.94 -22.86 -30.52
C TYR A 17 -24.11 -23.35 -29.68
N LEU A 18 -24.88 -22.43 -29.07
CA LEU A 18 -26.09 -22.75 -28.32
C LEU A 18 -27.18 -23.29 -29.24
N GLU A 19 -27.42 -22.67 -30.39
CA GLU A 19 -28.40 -23.14 -31.38
C GLU A 19 -28.05 -24.55 -31.88
N LYS A 20 -26.77 -24.82 -32.16
CA LYS A 20 -26.29 -26.14 -32.56
C LYS A 20 -26.47 -27.19 -31.46
N SER A 21 -26.17 -26.85 -30.20
CA SER A 21 -26.35 -27.74 -29.04
C SER A 21 -27.83 -28.00 -28.72
N VAL A 22 -28.69 -27.02 -28.94
CA VAL A 22 -30.13 -27.08 -28.68
C VAL A 22 -30.87 -27.84 -29.80
N SER A 23 -30.37 -27.77 -31.04
CA SER A 23 -30.91 -28.56 -32.17
C SER A 23 -30.65 -30.07 -32.05
N ASP A 24 -29.59 -30.48 -31.33
CA ASP A 24 -29.20 -31.88 -31.14
C ASP A 24 -30.03 -32.58 -30.04
N THR A 25 -30.75 -31.79 -29.22
CA THR A 25 -31.64 -32.30 -28.16
C THR A 25 -33.10 -32.26 -28.62
N LYS A 26 -33.61 -33.43 -29.02
CA LYS A 26 -35.00 -33.66 -29.48
C LYS A 26 -36.01 -33.50 -28.32
N THR A 27 -36.31 -32.28 -27.90
CA THR A 27 -37.37 -32.02 -26.90
C THR A 27 -38.17 -30.78 -27.32
N GLN A 28 -39.51 -30.84 -27.25
CA GLN A 28 -40.43 -29.89 -27.90
C GLN A 28 -40.25 -28.41 -27.50
N SER A 29 -39.62 -28.13 -26.36
CA SER A 29 -39.27 -26.79 -25.87
C SER A 29 -38.02 -26.17 -26.51
N SER A 30 -37.16 -26.96 -27.18
CA SER A 30 -35.94 -26.47 -27.84
C SER A 30 -36.22 -25.79 -29.19
N LEU A 31 -37.30 -26.19 -29.87
CA LEU A 31 -37.74 -25.62 -31.15
C LEU A 31 -38.33 -24.21 -31.01
N GLU A 32 -39.07 -23.92 -29.93
CA GLU A 32 -39.63 -22.58 -29.69
C GLU A 32 -38.51 -21.57 -29.36
N VAL A 33 -37.52 -21.99 -28.56
CA VAL A 33 -36.37 -21.16 -28.20
C VAL A 33 -35.48 -20.88 -29.43
N ALA A 34 -35.26 -21.87 -30.29
CA ALA A 34 -34.52 -21.66 -31.55
C ALA A 34 -35.23 -20.65 -32.47
N SER A 35 -36.57 -20.69 -32.54
CA SER A 35 -37.33 -19.75 -33.38
C SER A 35 -37.24 -18.30 -32.89
N LYS A 36 -37.31 -18.06 -31.57
CA LYS A 36 -37.18 -16.72 -30.97
C LYS A 36 -35.76 -16.17 -31.09
N ILE A 37 -34.75 -17.04 -31.01
CA ILE A 37 -33.34 -16.67 -31.22
C ILE A 37 -33.09 -16.28 -32.68
N SER A 38 -33.69 -16.98 -33.63
CA SER A 38 -33.60 -16.65 -35.07
C SER A 38 -34.28 -15.31 -35.40
N GLU A 39 -35.41 -15.02 -34.75
CA GLU A 39 -36.14 -13.76 -34.91
C GLU A 39 -35.38 -12.56 -34.31
N ALA A 40 -34.76 -12.76 -33.13
CA ALA A 40 -33.85 -11.78 -32.54
C ALA A 40 -32.61 -11.53 -33.42
N ARG A 41 -32.09 -12.57 -34.08
CA ARG A 41 -30.97 -12.45 -35.04
C ARG A 41 -31.36 -11.62 -36.26
N LYS A 42 -32.57 -11.81 -36.81
CA LYS A 42 -33.09 -10.98 -37.92
C LYS A 42 -33.29 -9.52 -37.52
N ALA A 43 -33.75 -9.25 -36.30
CA ALA A 43 -33.87 -7.88 -35.79
C ALA A 43 -32.52 -7.18 -35.68
N LEU A 44 -31.46 -7.90 -35.30
CA LEU A 44 -30.08 -7.37 -35.29
C LEU A 44 -29.47 -7.20 -36.69
N GLU A 45 -29.80 -8.06 -37.66
CA GLU A 45 -29.32 -7.93 -39.04
C GLU A 45 -30.00 -6.78 -39.80
N THR A 46 -31.18 -6.32 -39.37
CA THR A 46 -31.97 -5.28 -40.07
C THR A 46 -31.64 -3.85 -39.60
N SER A 47 -30.93 -3.67 -38.47
CA SER A 47 -30.47 -2.34 -38.05
C SER A 47 -29.14 -2.01 -38.73
N ASP A 48 -29.24 -1.44 -39.92
CA ASP A 48 -28.15 -0.77 -40.64
C ASP A 48 -27.67 0.40 -39.76
N ILE A 49 -26.63 0.16 -38.94
CA ILE A 49 -26.04 1.16 -38.05
C ILE A 49 -25.32 2.17 -38.95
N SER A 50 -26.06 3.23 -39.28
CA SER A 50 -25.59 4.45 -39.91
C SER A 50 -24.22 4.87 -39.36
N ASN A 51 -23.22 4.96 -40.25
CA ASN A 51 -21.84 5.34 -39.91
C ASN A 51 -21.72 6.67 -39.13
N ASN A 52 -22.77 7.51 -39.12
CA ASN A 52 -22.80 8.77 -38.37
C ASN A 52 -23.01 8.60 -36.85
N ASP A 53 -23.69 7.53 -36.41
CA ASP A 53 -23.90 7.28 -34.97
C ASP A 53 -22.64 6.70 -34.32
N ILE A 54 -21.83 5.96 -35.08
CA ILE A 54 -20.56 5.40 -34.63
C ILE A 54 -19.55 6.54 -34.38
N LEU A 55 -19.47 7.52 -35.27
CA LEU A 55 -18.53 8.65 -35.14
C LEU A 55 -18.86 9.56 -33.95
N ASN A 56 -20.15 9.86 -33.71
CA ASN A 56 -20.56 10.66 -32.56
C ASN A 56 -20.33 9.93 -31.23
N ASN A 57 -20.53 8.61 -31.21
CA ASN A 57 -20.26 7.78 -30.03
C ASN A 57 -18.75 7.68 -29.76
N LEU A 58 -17.91 7.53 -30.80
CA LEU A 58 -16.44 7.52 -30.65
C LEU A 58 -15.90 8.84 -30.07
N ASN A 59 -16.41 9.98 -30.52
CA ASN A 59 -16.01 11.29 -29.98
C ASN A 59 -16.44 11.43 -28.51
N SER A 60 -17.66 10.99 -28.17
CA SER A 60 -18.16 10.99 -26.79
C SER A 60 -17.35 10.07 -25.88
N ILE A 61 -16.90 8.91 -26.38
CA ILE A 61 -16.03 7.96 -25.66
C ILE A 61 -14.65 8.58 -25.42
N GLU A 62 -14.10 9.30 -26.40
CA GLU A 62 -12.80 9.96 -26.24
C GLU A 62 -12.87 11.10 -25.22
N GLU A 63 -13.96 11.88 -25.21
CA GLU A 63 -14.22 12.89 -24.18
C GLU A 63 -14.33 12.27 -22.78
N ILE A 64 -15.07 11.17 -22.63
CA ILE A 64 -15.19 10.44 -21.35
C ILE A 64 -13.83 9.91 -20.90
N ARG A 65 -13.01 9.40 -21.81
CA ARG A 65 -11.67 8.87 -21.52
C ARG A 65 -10.69 9.96 -21.08
N LEU A 66 -10.78 11.14 -21.67
CA LEU A 66 -10.00 12.32 -21.26
C LEU A 66 -10.43 12.81 -19.87
N ILE A 67 -11.74 12.81 -19.58
CA ILE A 67 -12.27 13.16 -18.26
C ILE A 67 -11.79 12.15 -17.21
N GLU A 68 -11.82 10.85 -17.50
CA GLU A 68 -11.37 9.80 -16.60
C GLU A 68 -9.86 9.86 -16.34
N ALA A 69 -9.05 10.09 -17.38
CA ALA A 69 -7.61 10.30 -17.23
C ALA A 69 -7.30 11.52 -16.34
N GLY A 70 -8.03 12.62 -16.52
CA GLY A 70 -7.90 13.82 -15.68
C GLY A 70 -8.37 13.61 -14.23
N LEU A 71 -9.37 12.74 -14.00
CA LEU A 71 -9.80 12.35 -12.66
C LEU A 71 -8.76 11.47 -11.96
N GLN A 72 -8.16 10.53 -12.68
CA GLN A 72 -7.09 9.70 -12.15
C GLN A 72 -5.86 10.54 -11.77
N GLU A 73 -5.47 11.49 -12.61
CA GLU A 73 -4.37 12.41 -12.31
C GLU A 73 -4.65 13.24 -11.05
N LYS A 74 -5.86 13.80 -10.93
CA LYS A 74 -6.29 14.55 -9.74
C LYS A 74 -6.33 13.68 -8.49
N MET A 75 -6.81 12.44 -8.59
CA MET A 75 -6.84 11.49 -7.48
C MET A 75 -5.42 11.17 -6.99
N ILE A 76 -4.49 10.91 -7.90
CA ILE A 76 -3.09 10.65 -7.54
C ILE A 76 -2.43 11.90 -6.92
N ASP A 77 -2.72 13.10 -7.45
CA ASP A 77 -2.22 14.35 -6.87
C ASP A 77 -2.80 14.63 -5.48
N GLU A 78 -4.07 14.33 -5.26
CA GLU A 78 -4.73 14.47 -3.96
C GLU A 78 -4.18 13.46 -2.93
N ILE A 79 -3.93 12.22 -3.34
CA ILE A 79 -3.23 11.21 -2.53
C ILE A 79 -1.81 11.68 -2.20
N HIS A 80 -1.08 12.24 -3.15
CA HIS A 80 0.26 12.76 -2.90
C HIS A 80 0.24 13.98 -1.96
N LYS A 81 -0.78 14.84 -2.06
CA LYS A 81 -0.98 15.99 -1.17
C LYS A 81 -1.32 15.56 0.26
N SER A 82 -2.23 14.60 0.44
CA SER A 82 -2.56 14.08 1.78
C SER A 82 -1.37 13.36 2.40
N TYR A 83 -0.65 12.54 1.64
CA TYR A 83 0.54 11.84 2.12
C TYR A 83 1.67 12.79 2.55
N ARG A 84 1.88 13.88 1.78
CA ARG A 84 2.83 14.94 2.15
C ARG A 84 2.38 15.73 3.37
N ALA A 85 1.07 15.97 3.52
CA ALA A 85 0.52 16.64 4.70
C ALA A 85 0.65 15.76 5.96
N GLU A 86 0.47 14.44 5.85
CA GLU A 86 0.69 13.48 6.93
C GLU A 86 2.17 13.39 7.33
N LEU A 87 3.08 13.38 6.35
CA LEU A 87 4.53 13.42 6.62
C LEU A 87 4.99 14.77 7.21
N ALA A 88 4.37 15.87 6.79
CA ALA A 88 4.63 17.21 7.33
C ALA A 88 4.03 17.43 8.72
N SER A 89 3.03 16.62 9.11
CA SER A 89 2.54 16.50 10.48
C SER A 89 3.59 15.81 11.36
N GLN A 90 4.73 16.47 11.54
CA GLN A 90 5.72 16.13 12.55
C GLN A 90 5.16 16.49 13.92
N ASP A 91 4.29 15.64 14.43
CA ASP A 91 3.76 15.83 15.77
C ASP A 91 4.91 15.74 16.78
N LYS A 92 5.07 16.83 17.55
CA LYS A 92 6.11 17.00 18.57
C LYS A 92 6.03 15.87 19.61
N PHE A 93 4.85 15.30 19.82
CA PHE A 93 4.62 14.15 20.70
C PHE A 93 5.33 12.87 20.21
N ILE A 94 5.24 12.55 18.92
CA ILE A 94 5.86 11.35 18.33
C ILE A 94 7.39 11.49 18.30
N SER A 95 7.91 12.69 18.07
CA SER A 95 9.36 12.95 18.09
C SER A 95 10.00 12.74 19.46
N ARG A 96 9.22 12.86 20.53
CA ARG A 96 9.68 12.83 21.93
C ARG A 96 9.42 11.50 22.64
N MET A 97 8.40 10.75 22.23
CA MET A 97 8.21 9.33 22.64
C MET A 97 9.43 8.47 22.33
N ARG A 98 10.00 8.77 21.17
CA ARG A 98 11.18 8.20 20.56
C ARG A 98 12.37 8.12 21.56
N PRO A 99 12.92 9.24 22.09
CA PRO A 99 13.98 9.19 23.11
C PRO A 99 13.52 8.80 24.52
N THR A 100 12.26 9.00 24.92
CA THR A 100 11.80 8.65 26.28
C THR A 100 11.88 7.15 26.56
N PHE A 101 11.67 6.30 25.56
CA PHE A 101 11.79 4.84 25.72
C PHE A 101 13.22 4.44 26.14
N GLY A 102 14.24 5.02 25.49
CA GLY A 102 15.64 4.78 25.85
C GLY A 102 15.99 5.28 27.25
N TYR A 103 15.47 6.43 27.66
CA TYR A 103 15.71 6.95 29.01
C TYR A 103 15.04 6.10 30.09
N VAL A 104 13.82 5.62 29.87
CA VAL A 104 13.13 4.74 30.81
C VAL A 104 13.87 3.40 30.93
N LEU A 105 14.36 2.84 29.82
CA LEU A 105 15.20 1.62 29.84
C LEU A 105 16.53 1.82 30.57
N ALA A 106 17.21 2.95 30.35
CA ALA A 106 18.44 3.24 31.05
C ALA A 106 18.20 3.42 32.56
N LEU A 107 17.11 4.07 32.94
CA LEU A 107 16.70 4.24 34.33
C LEU A 107 16.35 2.90 34.98
N SER A 108 15.58 2.04 34.31
CA SER A 108 15.23 0.72 34.84
C SER A 108 16.48 -0.16 34.99
N TRP A 109 17.43 -0.08 34.05
CA TRP A 109 18.71 -0.77 34.16
C TRP A 109 19.54 -0.27 35.34
N ALA A 110 19.63 1.04 35.53
CA ALA A 110 20.36 1.63 36.67
C ALA A 110 19.74 1.20 38.00
N LEU A 111 18.41 1.16 38.09
CA LEU A 111 17.69 0.72 39.27
C LEU A 111 17.90 -0.79 39.50
N GLN A 112 17.83 -1.60 38.45
CA GLN A 112 18.07 -3.03 38.50
C GLN A 112 19.49 -3.36 38.97
N MET A 113 20.52 -2.68 38.46
CA MET A 113 21.90 -2.84 38.92
C MET A 113 22.09 -2.32 40.35
N GLY A 114 21.44 -1.22 40.71
CA GLY A 114 21.46 -0.68 42.07
C GLY A 114 20.89 -1.67 43.10
N VAL A 115 19.80 -2.36 42.76
CA VAL A 115 19.21 -3.41 43.60
C VAL A 115 20.16 -4.60 43.77
N ILE A 116 20.84 -5.04 42.69
CA ILE A 116 21.84 -6.13 42.80
C ILE A 116 22.95 -5.73 43.76
N VAL A 117 23.51 -4.53 43.60
CA VAL A 117 24.59 -4.02 44.46
C VAL A 117 24.12 -3.92 45.91
N TYR A 118 22.91 -3.42 46.13
CA TYR A 118 22.32 -3.34 47.47
C TYR A 118 22.22 -4.71 48.14
N ILE A 119 21.66 -5.70 47.44
CA ILE A 119 21.53 -7.07 47.97
C ILE A 119 22.90 -7.70 48.26
N LEU A 120 23.89 -7.44 47.41
CA LEU A 120 25.24 -7.97 47.59
C LEU A 120 25.91 -7.41 48.86
N LEU A 121 25.57 -6.18 49.25
CA LEU A 121 26.05 -5.55 50.49
C LEU A 121 25.26 -5.97 51.74
N THR A 122 23.94 -6.14 51.63
CA THR A 122 23.08 -6.43 52.81
C THR A 122 22.90 -7.92 53.08
N GLU A 123 22.73 -8.73 52.03
CA GLU A 123 22.37 -10.16 52.12
C GLU A 123 23.19 -11.00 51.12
N PRO A 124 24.52 -11.11 51.29
CA PRO A 124 25.39 -11.81 50.34
C PRO A 124 25.03 -13.29 50.18
N ALA A 125 24.43 -13.92 51.21
CA ALA A 125 23.97 -15.31 51.17
C ALA A 125 22.89 -15.55 50.10
N ARG A 126 22.11 -14.53 49.72
CA ARG A 126 21.05 -14.62 48.70
C ARG A 126 21.48 -14.12 47.33
N ALA A 127 22.71 -13.59 47.22
CA ALA A 127 23.20 -13.01 45.97
C ALA A 127 23.20 -14.02 44.82
N SER A 128 23.52 -15.29 45.08
CA SER A 128 23.53 -16.35 44.06
C SER A 128 22.14 -16.64 43.50
N GLU A 129 21.12 -16.73 44.36
CA GLU A 129 19.72 -16.98 43.98
C GLU A 129 19.14 -15.82 43.16
N VAL A 130 19.47 -14.58 43.56
CA VAL A 130 19.06 -13.38 42.84
C VAL A 130 19.73 -13.32 41.47
N ILE A 131 21.04 -13.56 41.38
CA ILE A 131 21.76 -13.58 40.09
C ILE A 131 21.22 -14.68 39.17
N ALA A 132 20.91 -15.87 39.71
CA ALA A 132 20.31 -16.95 38.93
C ALA A 132 18.94 -16.54 38.35
N SER A 133 18.13 -15.84 39.15
CA SER A 133 16.82 -15.32 38.72
C SER A 133 16.96 -14.29 37.59
N PHE A 134 18.01 -13.48 37.58
CA PHE A 134 18.30 -12.55 36.49
C PHE A 134 18.58 -13.24 35.16
N GLY A 135 19.11 -14.46 35.18
CA GLY A 135 19.29 -15.28 33.98
C GLY A 135 17.98 -15.42 33.20
N SER A 136 16.85 -15.58 33.91
CA SER A 136 15.52 -15.69 33.29
C SER A 136 15.00 -14.38 32.66
N LEU A 137 15.47 -13.21 33.14
CA LEU A 137 15.11 -11.90 32.59
C LEU A 137 15.87 -11.59 31.27
N THR A 138 16.94 -12.32 30.95
CA THR A 138 17.77 -12.11 29.75
C THR A 138 16.94 -12.12 28.46
N THR A 139 15.96 -13.02 28.37
CA THR A 139 15.07 -13.13 27.21
C THR A 139 14.24 -11.86 27.01
N MET A 140 13.67 -11.30 28.09
CA MET A 140 12.93 -10.03 28.05
C MET A 140 13.86 -8.87 27.64
N TRP A 141 15.07 -8.82 28.21
CA TRP A 141 16.06 -7.79 27.88
C TRP A 141 16.55 -7.86 26.44
N SER A 142 16.65 -9.06 25.87
CA SER A 142 17.04 -9.26 24.47
C SER A 142 16.02 -8.61 23.52
N VAL A 143 14.72 -8.77 23.79
CA VAL A 143 13.66 -8.11 23.02
C VAL A 143 13.72 -6.59 23.19
N ALA A 144 13.85 -6.10 24.42
CA ALA A 144 13.92 -4.68 24.70
C ALA A 144 15.11 -3.98 24.02
N LEU A 145 16.30 -4.60 24.07
CA LEU A 145 17.51 -4.10 23.41
C LEU A 145 17.44 -4.19 21.89
N SER A 146 16.78 -5.21 21.33
CA SER A 146 16.55 -5.33 19.89
C SER A 146 15.70 -4.16 19.37
N VAL A 147 14.59 -3.84 20.06
CA VAL A 147 13.74 -2.68 19.72
C VAL A 147 14.52 -1.38 19.83
N LEU A 148 15.30 -1.21 20.90
CA LEU A 148 16.16 -0.04 21.08
C LEU A 148 17.22 0.06 19.97
N GLY A 149 17.80 -1.05 19.54
CA GLY A 149 18.80 -1.11 18.47
C GLY A 149 18.25 -0.61 17.14
N VAL A 150 17.08 -1.11 16.72
CA VAL A 150 16.37 -0.62 15.52
C VAL A 150 16.07 0.87 15.64
N TYR A 151 15.63 1.29 16.82
CA TYR A 151 15.27 2.66 17.10
C TYR A 151 16.47 3.64 17.00
N VAL A 152 17.61 3.28 17.60
CA VAL A 152 18.86 4.05 17.52
C VAL A 152 19.41 4.08 16.09
N TYR A 153 19.34 2.96 15.37
CA TYR A 153 19.80 2.87 13.98
C TYR A 153 19.04 3.85 13.07
N LYS A 154 17.70 3.85 13.14
CA LYS A 154 16.87 4.77 12.34
C LYS A 154 17.15 6.23 12.69
N ARG A 155 17.34 6.54 13.98
CA ARG A 155 17.68 7.89 14.43
C ARG A 155 19.08 8.33 13.96
N SER A 156 20.03 7.40 13.91
CA SER A 156 21.38 7.67 13.39
C SER A 156 21.32 8.03 11.91
N GLN A 157 20.55 7.26 11.11
CA GLN A 157 20.34 7.55 9.68
C GLN A 157 19.72 8.94 9.45
N GLU A 158 18.70 9.31 10.21
CA GLU A 158 18.10 10.66 10.14
C GLU A 158 19.12 11.78 10.43
N LYS A 159 20.05 11.57 11.38
CA LYS A 159 21.10 12.55 11.68
C LYS A 159 22.16 12.62 10.58
N GLN A 160 22.53 11.48 9.99
CA GLN A 160 23.50 11.42 8.90
C GLN A 160 23.01 12.15 7.64
N THR A 161 21.74 11.98 7.27
CA THR A 161 21.18 12.69 6.11
C THR A 161 21.12 14.20 6.32
N LEU A 162 20.83 14.66 7.54
CA LEU A 162 20.90 16.08 7.89
C LEU A 162 22.33 16.63 7.80
N ASN A 163 23.32 15.89 8.32
CA ASN A 163 24.72 16.32 8.30
C ASN A 163 25.25 16.45 6.87
N ASN A 164 24.97 15.45 6.01
CA ASN A 164 25.38 15.47 4.60
C ASN A 164 24.78 16.67 3.84
N ASN A 165 23.54 17.06 4.15
CA ASN A 165 22.92 18.24 3.55
C ASN A 165 23.59 19.55 4.01
N ILE A 166 23.95 19.65 5.30
CA ILE A 166 24.66 20.82 5.84
C ILE A 166 26.05 20.94 5.18
N ASP A 167 26.79 19.85 5.07
CA ASP A 167 28.10 19.83 4.42
C ASP A 167 28.02 20.22 2.93
N SER A 168 26.95 19.79 2.24
CA SER A 168 26.66 20.20 0.85
C SER A 168 26.38 21.71 0.73
N ILE A 169 25.65 22.30 1.68
CA ILE A 169 25.36 23.74 1.67
C ILE A 169 26.62 24.54 2.00
N LEU A 170 27.38 24.13 3.01
CA LEU A 170 28.62 24.80 3.41
C LEU A 170 29.68 24.76 2.30
N SER A 171 29.82 23.63 1.60
CA SER A 171 30.71 23.52 0.44
C SER A 171 30.29 24.40 -0.74
N LYS A 172 28.97 24.57 -0.98
CA LYS A 172 28.47 25.51 -2.00
C LYS A 172 28.72 26.97 -1.62
N VAL A 173 28.51 27.33 -0.36
CA VAL A 173 28.72 28.71 0.13
C VAL A 173 30.20 29.07 0.11
N THR A 174 31.08 28.20 0.59
CA THR A 174 32.54 28.42 0.53
C THR A 174 33.02 28.53 -0.92
N LYS A 175 32.58 27.65 -1.82
CA LYS A 175 32.93 27.76 -3.25
C LYS A 175 32.49 29.08 -3.89
N LYS A 176 31.38 29.67 -3.42
CA LYS A 176 30.87 30.96 -3.92
C LYS A 176 31.57 32.18 -3.31
N LEU A 177 32.17 32.05 -2.12
CA LEU A 177 32.90 33.13 -1.45
C LEU A 177 34.38 33.20 -1.87
N PHE A 178 34.95 32.09 -2.32
CA PHE A 178 36.36 31.99 -2.72
C PHE A 178 36.55 31.86 -4.25
N SER A 179 35.51 32.18 -5.03
CA SER A 179 35.52 32.31 -6.50
C SER A 179 35.12 33.71 -6.90
#